data_AF-A0A9D1RQ57-F1
#
_entry.id   AF-A0A9D1RQ57-F1
#
_cell.length_a   1.000
_cell.length_b   1.000
_cell.length_c   1.000
_cell.angle_alpha   90.00
_cell.angle_beta   90.00
_cell.angle_gamma   90.00
#
_symmetry.space_group_name_H-M   'P 1'
#
loop_
_entity.id
_entity.type
_entity.pdbx_description
1 polymer ?
#
loop_
_entity_poly.entity_id
_entity_poly.type
_entity_poly.pdbx_seq_one_letter_code
_entity_poly.pdbx_strand_id
1 'polypeptide(L)'
;MNAPKPGPRPGQNVSSKPRPTPATVSGKASGAAAAGPDHADPQVAAKFGRIDEDGTVWLSGPPERQIGVWQAGTPEEGLAHFGRRYADVATEVGVLDARLESHPEEVERISADAARIRESLPAADILGDVPALDTRLAGIQERAQKVVSDAARRREELAVEAERIAAEGENWKADGDRIRAIVDEWRTLGGGDKATNDALWKRIRTARESFNQRRGAHFADLDKQRGAVKRRKEDLVARAEALQDSTDWNETARAYRDLMSEWKAAGRAHRADDDRLWARFRAAQDHFFGAKDADNRRKDAEFEE
;
A
#
# COMPACT_ATOMS: atom_id res chain seq x y z
N MET A 1 -71.54 13.46 24.41
CA MET A 1 -70.08 13.66 24.38
C MET A 1 -69.44 12.41 23.78
N ASN A 2 -68.43 12.61 22.94
CA ASN A 2 -67.99 11.72 21.86
C ASN A 2 -67.43 10.36 22.30
N ALA A 3 -67.87 9.30 21.61
CA ALA A 3 -67.14 8.04 21.46
C ALA A 3 -66.26 8.10 20.19
N PRO A 4 -65.05 7.50 20.19
CA PRO A 4 -64.04 7.71 19.16
C PRO A 4 -64.35 6.93 17.86
N LYS A 5 -64.07 7.56 16.72
CA LYS A 5 -64.21 7.00 15.36
C LYS A 5 -63.04 6.07 15.02
N PRO A 6 -63.28 4.98 14.27
CA PRO A 6 -62.24 4.06 13.81
C PRO A 6 -61.49 4.61 12.59
N GLY A 7 -60.17 4.44 12.57
CA GLY A 7 -59.30 4.82 11.47
C GLY A 7 -59.39 3.85 10.27
N PRO A 8 -59.19 4.32 9.02
CA PRO A 8 -59.29 3.49 7.83
C PRO A 8 -58.04 2.65 7.57
N ARG A 9 -58.27 1.48 6.94
CA ARG A 9 -57.30 0.48 6.48
C ARG A 9 -56.42 0.97 5.30
N PRO A 10 -55.28 0.32 5.02
CA PRO A 10 -54.29 0.76 4.04
C PRO A 10 -54.73 0.44 2.61
N GLY A 11 -54.76 1.47 1.76
CA GLY A 11 -54.86 1.33 0.31
C GLY A 11 -53.48 1.04 -0.30
N GLN A 12 -53.42 0.01 -1.15
CA GLN A 12 -52.26 -0.28 -1.99
C GLN A 12 -52.07 0.84 -3.02
N ASN A 13 -50.97 1.58 -2.90
CA ASN A 13 -50.51 2.49 -3.95
C ASN A 13 -49.41 1.78 -4.76
N VAL A 14 -49.76 1.44 -5.99
CA VAL A 14 -48.83 1.03 -7.05
C VAL A 14 -48.12 2.27 -7.58
N SER A 15 -46.96 2.60 -7.00
CA SER A 15 -46.07 3.64 -7.53
C SER A 15 -44.97 3.00 -8.38
N SER A 16 -45.07 3.21 -9.68
CA SER A 16 -44.06 2.93 -10.70
C SER A 16 -42.76 3.67 -10.39
N LYS A 17 -41.64 2.93 -10.34
CA LYS A 17 -40.29 3.49 -10.23
C LYS A 17 -39.93 4.24 -11.53
N PRO A 18 -39.37 5.46 -11.48
CA PRO A 18 -38.72 6.08 -12.62
C PRO A 18 -37.35 5.43 -12.87
N ARG A 19 -37.06 5.18 -14.15
CA ARG A 19 -35.78 4.70 -14.68
C ARG A 19 -34.73 5.82 -14.57
N PRO A 20 -33.46 5.53 -14.22
CA PRO A 20 -32.42 6.55 -14.17
C PRO A 20 -32.04 6.98 -15.59
N THR A 21 -32.15 8.28 -15.87
CA THR A 21 -31.56 8.95 -17.03
C THR A 21 -30.05 9.12 -16.82
N PRO A 22 -29.20 8.90 -17.83
CA PRO A 22 -27.78 9.20 -17.72
C PRO A 22 -27.58 10.71 -17.60
N ALA A 23 -26.84 11.13 -16.57
CA ALA A 23 -26.47 12.51 -16.34
C ALA A 23 -25.49 12.99 -17.42
N THR A 24 -25.83 14.07 -18.09
CA THR A 24 -24.93 14.84 -18.96
C THR A 24 -23.88 15.51 -18.09
N VAL A 25 -22.70 14.91 -17.97
CA VAL A 25 -21.53 15.57 -17.39
C VAL A 25 -20.89 16.47 -18.46
N SER A 26 -21.24 17.75 -18.45
CA SER A 26 -20.45 18.79 -19.13
C SER A 26 -19.15 19.01 -18.35
N GLY A 27 -18.16 18.17 -18.64
CA GLY A 27 -16.77 18.39 -18.25
C GLY A 27 -16.05 19.12 -19.37
N LYS A 28 -15.77 20.42 -19.16
CA LYS A 28 -14.97 21.25 -20.08
C LYS A 28 -13.51 20.76 -20.01
N ALA A 29 -13.13 19.83 -20.89
CA ALA A 29 -11.76 19.38 -21.03
C ALA A 29 -10.97 20.38 -21.89
N SER A 30 -10.18 21.24 -21.24
CA SER A 30 -9.13 22.01 -21.89
C SER A 30 -7.81 21.26 -21.74
N GLY A 31 -7.54 20.36 -22.69
CA GLY A 31 -6.24 19.74 -22.89
C GLY A 31 -5.99 19.70 -24.38
N ALA A 32 -4.99 20.46 -24.84
CA ALA A 32 -4.61 20.54 -26.25
C ALA A 32 -4.05 19.19 -26.72
N ALA A 33 -4.92 18.30 -27.18
CA ALA A 33 -4.52 17.17 -28.01
C ALA A 33 -4.02 17.71 -29.35
N ALA A 34 -2.91 17.17 -29.84
CA ALA A 34 -2.34 17.53 -31.13
C ALA A 34 -3.44 17.59 -32.20
N ALA A 35 -3.61 18.77 -32.81
CA ALA A 35 -4.66 19.05 -33.77
C ALA A 35 -4.44 18.21 -35.03
N GLY A 36 -5.05 17.03 -35.05
CA GLY A 36 -5.33 16.33 -36.30
C GLY A 36 -6.20 17.21 -37.21
N PRO A 37 -6.35 16.84 -38.49
CA PRO A 37 -7.23 17.56 -39.41
C PRO A 37 -8.62 17.73 -38.78
N ASP A 38 -9.23 18.90 -38.89
CA ASP A 38 -10.59 19.11 -38.39
C ASP A 38 -11.56 18.36 -39.30
N HIS A 39 -12.02 17.18 -38.86
CA HIS A 39 -12.95 16.38 -39.65
C HIS A 39 -14.35 16.99 -39.69
N ALA A 40 -14.64 18.02 -38.89
CA ALA A 40 -15.87 18.81 -39.05
C ALA A 40 -15.81 19.76 -40.25
N ASP A 41 -14.62 20.01 -40.82
CA ASP A 41 -14.46 20.71 -42.10
C ASP A 41 -14.95 19.79 -43.24
N PRO A 42 -15.97 20.19 -44.03
CA PRO A 42 -16.45 19.43 -45.17
C PRO A 42 -15.36 19.00 -46.15
N GLN A 43 -14.32 19.82 -46.35
CA GLN A 43 -13.23 19.51 -47.29
C GLN A 43 -12.32 18.40 -46.79
N VAL A 44 -12.15 18.31 -45.47
CA VAL A 44 -11.42 17.20 -44.83
C VAL A 44 -12.28 15.95 -44.87
N ALA A 45 -13.55 16.07 -44.47
CA ALA A 45 -14.51 14.96 -44.45
C ALA A 45 -14.72 14.33 -45.84
N ALA A 46 -14.75 15.14 -46.90
CA ALA A 46 -14.86 14.71 -48.30
C ALA A 46 -13.70 13.80 -48.76
N LYS A 47 -12.54 13.81 -48.08
CA LYS A 47 -11.44 12.89 -48.39
C LYS A 47 -11.73 11.46 -47.96
N PHE A 48 -12.68 11.29 -47.05
CA PHE A 48 -13.02 10.01 -46.43
C PHE A 48 -14.39 9.49 -46.87
N GLY A 49 -15.15 10.24 -47.68
CA GLY A 49 -16.44 9.78 -48.15
C GLY A 49 -17.17 10.80 -49.00
N ARG A 50 -18.37 10.41 -49.46
CA ARG A 50 -19.23 11.23 -50.31
C ARG A 50 -20.70 11.10 -49.92
N ILE A 51 -21.50 12.07 -50.36
CA ILE A 51 -22.95 12.04 -50.32
C ILE A 51 -23.43 12.04 -51.78
N ASP A 52 -24.20 11.03 -52.16
CA ASP A 52 -24.78 10.93 -53.51
C ASP A 52 -26.00 11.87 -53.66
N GLU A 53 -26.51 12.03 -54.88
CA GLU A 53 -27.64 12.95 -55.19
C GLU A 53 -28.94 12.58 -54.46
N ASP A 54 -29.12 11.30 -54.12
CA ASP A 54 -30.25 10.79 -53.34
C ASP A 54 -30.10 11.04 -51.83
N GLY A 55 -29.00 11.65 -51.40
CA GLY A 55 -28.65 11.90 -50.00
C GLY A 55 -27.96 10.73 -49.31
N THR A 56 -27.66 9.62 -49.99
CA THR A 56 -26.98 8.47 -49.38
C THR A 56 -25.52 8.82 -49.04
N VAL A 57 -25.11 8.58 -47.81
CA VAL A 57 -23.75 8.87 -47.31
C VAL A 57 -22.89 7.61 -47.32
N TRP A 58 -21.75 7.69 -48.00
CA TRP A 58 -20.79 6.61 -48.17
C TRP A 58 -19.45 6.96 -47.52
N LEU A 59 -18.92 6.05 -46.71
CA LEU A 59 -17.55 6.07 -46.22
C LEU A 59 -16.65 5.35 -47.25
N SER A 60 -15.64 6.06 -47.73
CA SER A 60 -14.63 5.53 -48.65
C SER A 60 -13.65 4.61 -47.91
N GLY A 61 -13.37 3.46 -48.51
CA GLY A 61 -12.45 2.47 -47.97
C GLY A 61 -12.66 1.10 -48.64
N PRO A 62 -11.83 0.09 -48.31
CA PRO A 62 -12.08 -1.28 -48.71
C PRO A 62 -12.78 -2.09 -47.59
N PRO A 63 -14.07 -2.43 -47.69
CA PRO A 63 -15.04 -2.04 -48.72
C PRO A 63 -15.67 -0.66 -48.47
N GLU A 64 -16.25 -0.08 -49.52
CA GLU A 64 -17.05 1.13 -49.42
C GLU A 64 -18.33 0.82 -48.64
N ARG A 65 -18.67 1.66 -47.66
CA ARG A 65 -19.74 1.38 -46.69
C ARG A 65 -20.76 2.50 -46.66
N GLN A 66 -22.03 2.15 -46.78
CA GLN A 66 -23.12 3.09 -46.51
C GLN A 66 -23.20 3.35 -45.01
N ILE A 67 -23.10 4.61 -44.60
CA ILE A 67 -23.12 5.02 -43.19
C ILE A 67 -24.36 5.83 -42.80
N GLY A 68 -25.19 6.23 -43.77
CA GLY A 68 -26.42 6.95 -43.45
C GLY A 68 -27.07 7.59 -44.67
N VAL A 69 -28.06 8.44 -44.39
CA VAL A 69 -28.77 9.25 -45.38
C VAL A 69 -28.89 10.67 -44.82
N TRP A 70 -28.64 11.68 -45.67
CA TRP A 70 -28.73 13.10 -45.37
C TRP A 70 -29.81 13.77 -46.23
N GLN A 71 -30.83 14.34 -45.59
CA GLN A 71 -31.95 15.04 -46.26
C GLN A 71 -32.20 16.44 -45.69
N ALA A 72 -31.36 16.88 -44.75
CA ALA A 72 -31.61 18.03 -43.88
C ALA A 72 -30.76 19.26 -44.25
N GLY A 73 -30.38 19.43 -45.51
CA GLY A 73 -29.57 20.56 -45.95
C GLY A 73 -28.68 20.24 -47.15
N THR A 74 -27.60 21.00 -47.31
CA THR A 74 -26.63 20.79 -48.40
C THR A 74 -25.74 19.57 -48.14
N PRO A 75 -25.13 18.97 -49.18
CA PRO A 75 -24.16 17.88 -48.99
C PRO A 75 -22.97 18.27 -48.11
N GLU A 76 -22.49 19.51 -48.17
CA GLU A 76 -21.39 20.01 -47.33
C GLU A 76 -21.76 19.99 -45.83
N GLU A 77 -22.99 20.39 -45.50
CA GLU A 77 -23.50 20.33 -44.12
C GLU A 77 -23.61 18.88 -43.60
N GLY A 78 -23.98 17.95 -44.49
CA GLY A 78 -24.01 16.52 -44.20
C GLY A 78 -22.61 15.96 -43.94
N LEU A 79 -21.64 16.26 -44.80
CA LEU A 79 -20.24 15.86 -44.61
C LEU A 79 -19.70 16.35 -43.26
N ALA A 80 -19.94 17.62 -42.93
CA ALA A 80 -19.58 18.19 -41.63
C ALA A 80 -20.30 17.51 -40.46
N HIS A 81 -21.55 17.06 -40.63
CA HIS A 81 -22.29 16.35 -39.59
C HIS A 81 -21.65 15.00 -39.23
N PHE A 82 -21.40 14.14 -40.22
CA PHE A 82 -20.76 12.84 -39.99
C PHE A 82 -19.28 12.98 -39.60
N GLY A 83 -18.61 14.03 -40.08
CA GLY A 83 -17.27 14.41 -39.68
C GLY A 83 -17.16 14.87 -38.22
N ARG A 84 -18.15 15.61 -37.70
CA ARG A 84 -18.25 15.93 -36.25
C ARG A 84 -18.40 14.67 -35.40
N ARG A 85 -19.22 13.70 -35.83
CA ARG A 85 -19.36 12.42 -35.12
C ARG A 85 -18.03 11.64 -35.07
N TYR A 86 -17.23 11.71 -36.13
CA TYR A 86 -15.86 11.18 -36.10
C TYR A 86 -14.99 11.92 -35.07
N ALA A 87 -15.03 13.26 -35.07
CA ALA A 87 -14.26 14.08 -34.14
C ALA A 87 -14.60 13.80 -32.67
N ASP A 88 -15.88 13.51 -32.36
CA ASP A 88 -16.32 13.10 -31.02
C ASP A 88 -15.65 11.79 -30.58
N VAL A 89 -15.65 10.76 -31.45
CA VAL A 89 -14.98 9.49 -31.17
C VAL A 89 -13.47 9.69 -31.05
N ALA A 90 -12.85 10.48 -31.94
CA ALA A 90 -11.43 10.79 -31.89
C ALA A 90 -11.04 11.50 -30.57
N THR A 91 -11.93 12.34 -30.05
CA THR A 91 -11.80 12.98 -28.74
C THR A 91 -11.89 11.97 -27.62
N GLU A 92 -12.87 11.06 -27.63
CA GLU A 92 -12.98 9.97 -26.64
C GLU A 92 -11.72 9.10 -26.61
N VAL A 93 -11.20 8.70 -27.79
CA VAL A 93 -9.93 7.96 -27.89
C VAL A 93 -8.76 8.76 -27.32
N GLY A 94 -8.69 10.08 -27.60
CA GLY A 94 -7.67 10.95 -27.02
C GLY A 94 -7.76 11.06 -25.49
N VAL A 95 -8.98 11.08 -24.93
CA VAL A 95 -9.20 11.07 -23.48
C VAL A 95 -8.76 9.75 -22.86
N LEU A 96 -9.09 8.60 -23.48
CA LEU A 96 -8.62 7.30 -23.00
C LEU A 96 -7.10 7.20 -22.98
N ASP A 97 -6.45 7.74 -24.01
CA ASP A 97 -4.99 7.77 -24.13
C ASP A 97 -4.34 8.57 -22.99
N ALA A 98 -4.76 9.83 -22.82
CA ALA A 98 -4.26 10.69 -21.74
C ALA A 98 -4.57 10.14 -20.34
N ARG A 99 -5.71 9.44 -20.20
CA ARG A 99 -6.10 8.81 -18.94
C ARG A 99 -5.22 7.60 -18.61
N LEU A 100 -4.80 6.83 -19.61
CA LEU A 100 -3.88 5.70 -19.39
C LEU A 100 -2.53 6.17 -18.82
N GLU A 101 -2.06 7.36 -19.24
CA GLU A 101 -0.83 7.96 -18.72
C GLU A 101 -0.98 8.52 -17.30
N SER A 102 -2.12 9.18 -17.03
CA SER A 102 -2.32 9.91 -15.77
C SER A 102 -2.95 9.08 -14.65
N HIS A 103 -3.70 8.02 -14.98
CA HIS A 103 -4.48 7.20 -14.05
C HIS A 103 -4.31 5.69 -14.34
N PRO A 104 -3.08 5.14 -14.22
CA PRO A 104 -2.79 3.73 -14.52
C PRO A 104 -3.54 2.75 -13.61
N GLU A 105 -4.03 3.18 -12.45
CA GLU A 105 -4.88 2.39 -11.57
C GLU A 105 -6.22 1.99 -12.22
N GLU A 106 -6.65 2.71 -13.26
CA GLU A 106 -7.89 2.44 -13.98
C GLU A 106 -7.71 1.61 -15.26
N VAL A 107 -6.52 1.06 -15.48
CA VAL A 107 -6.12 0.37 -16.71
C VAL A 107 -7.13 -0.66 -17.23
N GLU A 108 -7.81 -1.40 -16.36
CA GLU A 108 -8.82 -2.39 -16.76
C GLU A 108 -10.04 -1.74 -17.41
N ARG A 109 -10.54 -0.64 -16.82
CA ARG A 109 -11.67 0.11 -17.39
C ARG A 109 -11.27 0.75 -18.71
N ILE A 110 -10.09 1.37 -18.77
CA ILE A 110 -9.59 2.02 -19.98
C ILE A 110 -9.45 1.00 -21.12
N SER A 111 -8.89 -0.18 -20.83
CA SER A 111 -8.76 -1.27 -21.81
C SER A 111 -10.12 -1.78 -22.30
N ALA A 112 -11.09 -1.94 -21.39
CA ALA A 112 -12.45 -2.35 -21.73
C ALA A 112 -13.18 -1.30 -22.59
N ASP A 113 -13.04 -0.01 -22.26
CA ASP A 113 -13.62 1.08 -23.05
C ASP A 113 -12.98 1.17 -24.44
N ALA A 114 -11.65 1.04 -24.53
CA ALA A 114 -10.96 0.98 -25.81
C ALA A 114 -11.44 -0.21 -26.67
N ALA A 115 -11.59 -1.39 -26.07
CA ALA A 115 -12.12 -2.57 -26.75
C ALA A 115 -13.55 -2.35 -27.27
N ARG A 116 -14.41 -1.78 -26.43
CA ARG A 116 -15.81 -1.47 -26.76
C ARG A 116 -15.92 -0.48 -27.91
N ILE A 117 -15.15 0.62 -27.89
CA ILE A 117 -15.14 1.60 -28.99
C ILE A 117 -14.68 0.92 -30.26
N ARG A 118 -13.58 0.15 -30.19
CA ARG A 118 -13.00 -0.55 -31.32
C ARG A 118 -13.97 -1.54 -31.97
N GLU A 119 -14.70 -2.31 -31.16
CA GLU A 119 -15.74 -3.23 -31.64
C GLU A 119 -16.91 -2.51 -32.33
N SER A 120 -17.22 -1.28 -31.91
CA SER A 120 -18.29 -0.47 -32.52
C SER A 120 -17.90 0.25 -33.81
N LEU A 121 -16.59 0.45 -34.08
CA LEU A 121 -16.12 1.21 -35.25
C LEU A 121 -16.66 0.71 -36.60
N PRO A 122 -16.72 -0.61 -36.90
CA PRO A 122 -17.22 -1.10 -38.18
C PRO A 122 -18.70 -0.75 -38.46
N ALA A 123 -19.48 -0.49 -37.41
CA ALA A 123 -20.89 -0.13 -37.49
C ALA A 123 -21.15 1.36 -37.24
N ALA A 124 -20.12 2.16 -36.94
CA ALA A 124 -20.30 3.56 -36.56
C ALA A 124 -20.64 4.44 -37.78
N ASP A 125 -21.63 5.33 -37.65
CA ASP A 125 -21.96 6.31 -38.69
C ASP A 125 -21.04 7.55 -38.56
N ILE A 126 -19.79 7.39 -38.94
CA ILE A 126 -18.75 8.41 -38.84
C ILE A 126 -18.04 8.56 -40.17
N LEU A 127 -17.61 9.78 -40.49
CA LEU A 127 -16.89 10.09 -41.72
C LEU A 127 -15.48 10.62 -41.38
N GLY A 128 -14.46 9.80 -41.63
CA GLY A 128 -13.09 10.11 -41.23
C GLY A 128 -12.12 8.95 -41.37
N ASP A 129 -10.89 9.13 -40.87
CA ASP A 129 -9.86 8.09 -40.86
C ASP A 129 -10.14 7.03 -39.76
N VAL A 130 -11.06 6.10 -40.07
CA VAL A 130 -11.43 4.98 -39.19
C VAL A 130 -10.24 4.02 -38.95
N PRO A 131 -9.41 3.67 -39.96
CA PRO A 131 -8.21 2.86 -39.74
C PRO A 131 -7.22 3.49 -38.74
N ALA A 132 -7.07 4.82 -38.75
CA ALA A 132 -6.24 5.50 -37.75
C ALA A 132 -6.83 5.40 -36.33
N LEU A 133 -8.16 5.47 -36.17
CA LEU A 133 -8.80 5.24 -34.86
C LEU A 133 -8.59 3.80 -34.37
N ASP A 134 -8.76 2.80 -35.24
CA ASP A 134 -8.52 1.40 -34.88
C ASP A 134 -7.07 1.19 -34.42
N THR A 135 -6.11 1.76 -35.16
CA THR A 135 -4.68 1.70 -34.84
C THR A 135 -4.38 2.33 -33.48
N ARG A 136 -4.95 3.51 -33.20
CA ARG A 136 -4.77 4.19 -31.91
C ARG A 136 -5.37 3.39 -30.75
N LEU A 137 -6.58 2.85 -30.92
CA LEU A 137 -7.24 2.01 -29.92
C LEU A 137 -6.46 0.71 -29.66
N ALA A 138 -5.94 0.06 -30.70
CA ALA A 138 -5.06 -1.10 -30.56
C ALA A 138 -3.79 -0.76 -29.76
N GLY A 139 -3.18 0.39 -30.03
CA GLY A 139 -2.02 0.87 -29.27
C GLY A 139 -2.32 1.22 -27.81
N ILE A 140 -3.55 1.68 -27.50
CA ILE A 140 -4.02 1.85 -26.11
C ILE A 140 -4.14 0.48 -25.42
N GLN A 141 -4.76 -0.51 -26.08
CA GLN A 141 -4.91 -1.87 -25.53
C GLN A 141 -3.55 -2.53 -25.27
N GLU A 142 -2.58 -2.39 -26.18
CA GLU A 142 -1.24 -2.94 -26.01
C GLU A 142 -0.51 -2.31 -24.81
N ARG A 143 -0.55 -0.97 -24.69
CA ARG A 143 0.04 -0.27 -23.54
C ARG A 143 -0.66 -0.63 -22.24
N ALA A 144 -1.99 -0.74 -22.24
CA ALA A 144 -2.74 -1.19 -21.07
C ALA A 144 -2.32 -2.62 -20.63
N GLN A 145 -2.17 -3.54 -21.58
CA GLN A 145 -1.66 -4.89 -21.31
C GLN A 145 -0.24 -4.85 -20.73
N LYS A 146 0.62 -3.97 -21.25
CA LYS A 146 1.97 -3.78 -20.72
C LYS A 146 1.95 -3.28 -19.27
N VAL A 147 1.10 -2.29 -18.95
CA VAL A 147 0.92 -1.78 -17.57
C VAL A 147 0.51 -2.90 -16.62
N VAL A 148 -0.47 -3.73 -17.02
CA VAL A 148 -0.92 -4.87 -16.21
C VAL A 148 0.19 -5.91 -16.01
N SER A 149 0.94 -6.23 -17.06
CA SER A 149 2.07 -7.18 -17.00
C SER A 149 3.20 -6.68 -16.09
N ASP A 150 3.57 -5.39 -16.21
CA ASP A 150 4.58 -4.75 -15.37
C ASP A 150 4.15 -4.74 -13.89
N ALA A 151 2.87 -4.45 -13.62
CA ALA A 151 2.31 -4.51 -12.27
C ALA A 151 2.34 -5.95 -11.70
N ALA A 152 2.00 -6.96 -12.50
CA ALA A 152 2.05 -8.36 -12.09
C ALA A 152 3.48 -8.81 -11.74
N ARG A 153 4.46 -8.47 -12.59
CA ARG A 153 5.89 -8.72 -12.30
C ARG A 153 6.31 -8.05 -11.00
N ARG A 154 5.93 -6.78 -10.81
CA ARG A 154 6.32 -6.04 -9.60
C ARG A 154 5.70 -6.63 -8.34
N ARG A 155 4.45 -7.12 -8.40
CA ARG A 155 3.81 -7.83 -7.29
C ARG A 155 4.54 -9.11 -6.90
N GLU A 156 5.03 -9.87 -7.86
CA GLU A 156 5.86 -11.06 -7.60
C GLU A 156 7.17 -10.67 -6.90
N GLU A 157 7.87 -9.66 -7.42
CA GLU A 157 9.11 -9.14 -6.80
C GLU A 157 8.89 -8.71 -5.34
N LEU A 158 7.80 -7.99 -5.07
CA LEU A 158 7.41 -7.57 -3.72
C LEU A 158 7.13 -8.75 -2.79
N ALA A 159 6.48 -9.81 -3.31
CA ALA A 159 6.23 -11.03 -2.55
C ALA A 159 7.54 -11.74 -2.19
N VAL A 160 8.42 -11.95 -3.18
CA VAL A 160 9.73 -12.56 -2.98
C VAL A 160 10.59 -11.74 -2.00
N GLU A 161 10.57 -10.41 -2.12
CA GLU A 161 11.33 -9.55 -1.21
C GLU A 161 10.80 -9.66 0.24
N ALA A 162 9.48 -9.64 0.43
CA ALA A 162 8.88 -9.82 1.75
C ALA A 162 9.25 -11.18 2.36
N GLU A 163 9.21 -12.24 1.57
CA GLU A 163 9.60 -13.60 1.98
C GLU A 163 11.08 -13.65 2.38
N ARG A 164 11.97 -13.04 1.61
CA ARG A 164 13.39 -12.95 1.93
C ARG A 164 13.62 -12.19 3.25
N ILE A 165 12.97 -11.04 3.45
CA ILE A 165 13.08 -10.29 4.71
C ILE A 165 12.56 -11.14 5.88
N ALA A 166 11.47 -11.89 5.69
CA ALA A 166 10.95 -12.77 6.72
C ALA A 166 11.89 -13.94 7.05
N ALA A 167 12.64 -14.45 6.06
CA ALA A 167 13.56 -15.58 6.20
C ALA A 167 14.95 -15.18 6.71
N GLU A 168 15.42 -13.97 6.41
CA GLU A 168 16.83 -13.58 6.61
C GLU A 168 16.99 -12.25 7.35
N GLY A 169 15.92 -11.48 7.54
CA GLY A 169 15.98 -10.18 8.19
C GLY A 169 16.47 -10.24 9.63
N GLU A 170 17.50 -9.44 9.92
CA GLU A 170 18.11 -9.28 11.24
C GLU A 170 18.15 -7.82 11.68
N ASN A 171 18.05 -6.86 10.75
CA ASN A 171 17.94 -5.45 11.07
C ASN A 171 16.47 -5.10 11.33
N TRP A 172 15.99 -5.49 12.50
CA TRP A 172 14.58 -5.46 12.89
C TRP A 172 13.83 -4.14 12.63
N LYS A 173 14.56 -3.01 12.67
CA LYS A 173 13.99 -1.69 12.37
C LYS A 173 13.89 -1.48 10.86
N ALA A 174 15.02 -1.53 10.15
CA ALA A 174 15.04 -1.27 8.71
C ALA A 174 14.19 -2.27 7.92
N ASP A 175 14.26 -3.56 8.29
CA ASP A 175 13.46 -4.63 7.68
C ASP A 175 11.96 -4.42 7.92
N GLY A 176 11.59 -3.98 9.14
CA GLY A 176 10.21 -3.62 9.46
C GLY A 176 9.71 -2.41 8.67
N ASP A 177 10.56 -1.40 8.45
CA ASP A 177 10.25 -0.24 7.63
C ASP A 177 10.10 -0.64 6.15
N ARG A 178 10.97 -1.53 5.64
CA ARG A 178 10.85 -2.04 4.26
C ARG A 178 9.59 -2.87 4.04
N ILE A 179 9.20 -3.74 4.97
CA ILE A 179 7.93 -4.50 4.88
C ILE A 179 6.72 -3.55 4.81
N ARG A 180 6.75 -2.41 5.54
CA ARG A 180 5.67 -1.41 5.41
C ARG A 180 5.66 -0.77 4.02
N ALA A 181 6.84 -0.37 3.51
CA ALA A 181 6.96 0.18 2.17
C ALA A 181 6.49 -0.78 1.07
N ILE A 182 6.75 -2.09 1.20
CA ILE A 182 6.23 -3.13 0.29
C ILE A 182 4.70 -3.11 0.24
N VAL A 183 4.03 -2.98 1.39
CA VAL A 183 2.57 -2.92 1.47
C VAL A 183 2.02 -1.64 0.85
N ASP A 184 2.70 -0.52 1.05
CA ASP A 184 2.28 0.76 0.47
C ASP A 184 2.45 0.76 -1.06
N GLU A 185 3.57 0.24 -1.55
CA GLU A 185 3.84 0.07 -2.98
C GLU A 185 2.84 -0.91 -3.64
N TRP A 186 2.50 -2.01 -2.96
CA TRP A 186 1.48 -2.94 -3.46
C TRP A 186 0.15 -2.24 -3.77
N ARG A 187 -0.26 -1.26 -2.95
CA ARG A 187 -1.54 -0.54 -3.10
C ARG A 187 -1.56 0.39 -4.31
N THR A 188 -0.41 0.82 -4.80
CA THR A 188 -0.32 1.71 -5.97
C THR A 188 -0.36 0.94 -7.28
N LEU A 189 -0.18 -0.39 -7.26
CA LEU A 189 -0.22 -1.22 -8.46
C LEU A 189 -1.68 -1.53 -8.82
N GLY A 190 -2.12 -1.08 -10.00
CA GLY A 190 -3.46 -1.34 -10.55
C GLY A 190 -3.57 -2.63 -11.38
N GLY A 191 -4.81 -3.10 -11.57
CA GLY A 191 -5.18 -4.16 -12.52
C GLY A 191 -4.64 -5.57 -12.29
N GLY A 192 -5.05 -6.49 -13.17
CA GLY A 192 -4.57 -7.87 -13.24
C GLY A 192 -5.51 -8.88 -12.59
N ASP A 193 -5.22 -10.17 -12.78
CA ASP A 193 -6.08 -11.24 -12.28
C ASP A 193 -6.21 -11.20 -10.74
N LYS A 194 -7.46 -11.15 -10.29
CA LYS A 194 -7.79 -11.06 -8.86
C LYS A 194 -7.28 -12.26 -8.08
N ALA A 195 -7.38 -13.48 -8.63
CA ALA A 195 -6.96 -14.69 -7.91
C ALA A 195 -5.44 -14.75 -7.74
N THR A 196 -4.66 -14.40 -8.78
CA THR A 196 -3.21 -14.25 -8.69
C THR A 196 -2.83 -13.16 -7.68
N ASN A 197 -3.47 -11.99 -7.75
CA ASN A 197 -3.22 -10.90 -6.82
C ASN A 197 -3.50 -11.30 -5.36
N ASP A 198 -4.60 -12.00 -5.10
CA ASP A 198 -4.97 -12.49 -3.76
C ASP A 198 -3.96 -13.52 -3.23
N ALA A 199 -3.45 -14.41 -4.09
CA ALA A 199 -2.43 -15.40 -3.72
C ALA A 199 -1.09 -14.74 -3.34
N LEU A 200 -0.64 -13.78 -4.14
CA LEU A 200 0.58 -13.00 -3.87
C LEU A 200 0.44 -12.15 -2.62
N TRP A 201 -0.72 -11.52 -2.43
CA TRP A 201 -0.99 -10.76 -1.22
C TRP A 201 -1.00 -11.63 0.04
N LYS A 202 -1.52 -12.87 -0.05
CA LYS A 202 -1.43 -13.86 1.02
C LYS A 202 0.02 -14.17 1.36
N ARG A 203 0.91 -14.34 0.37
CA ARG A 203 2.36 -14.54 0.59
C ARG A 203 2.98 -13.39 1.38
N ILE A 204 2.72 -12.14 0.98
CA ILE A 204 3.21 -10.95 1.69
C ILE A 204 2.71 -10.90 3.13
N ARG A 205 1.42 -11.19 3.36
CA ARG A 205 0.84 -11.24 4.72
C ARG A 205 1.52 -12.30 5.59
N THR A 206 1.68 -13.51 5.07
CA THR A 206 2.35 -14.60 5.79
C THR A 206 3.80 -14.24 6.11
N ALA A 207 4.53 -13.67 5.15
CA ALA A 207 5.91 -13.23 5.36
C ALA A 207 6.00 -12.15 6.46
N ARG A 208 5.12 -11.15 6.43
CA ARG A 208 5.04 -10.12 7.47
C ARG A 208 4.73 -10.70 8.84
N GLU A 209 3.83 -11.67 8.94
CA GLU A 209 3.51 -12.33 10.20
C GLU A 209 4.71 -13.11 10.76
N SER A 210 5.36 -13.92 9.92
CA SER A 210 6.57 -14.67 10.26
C SER A 210 7.71 -13.76 10.75
N PHE A 211 7.96 -12.65 10.05
CA PHE A 211 8.93 -11.64 10.48
C PHE A 211 8.61 -11.06 11.86
N ASN A 212 7.35 -10.69 12.11
CA ASN A 212 6.94 -10.13 13.39
C ASN A 212 7.05 -11.14 14.53
N GLN A 213 6.72 -12.41 14.27
CA GLN A 213 6.88 -13.49 15.23
C GLN A 213 8.35 -13.68 15.61
N ARG A 214 9.25 -13.75 14.63
CA ARG A 214 10.70 -13.84 14.86
C ARG A 214 11.24 -12.66 15.65
N ARG A 215 10.86 -11.44 15.25
CA ARG A 215 11.26 -10.22 15.94
C ARG A 215 10.81 -10.24 17.40
N GLY A 216 9.55 -10.63 17.64
CA GLY A 216 8.99 -10.78 18.98
C GLY A 216 9.76 -11.81 19.81
N ALA A 217 10.01 -12.98 19.24
CA ALA A 217 10.77 -14.05 19.89
C ALA A 217 12.21 -13.62 20.25
N HIS A 218 12.89 -12.91 19.35
CA HIS A 218 14.25 -12.41 19.59
C HIS A 218 14.29 -11.45 20.77
N PHE A 219 13.40 -10.46 20.81
CA PHE A 219 13.38 -9.50 21.93
C PHE A 219 12.88 -10.13 23.24
N ALA A 220 11.96 -11.10 23.17
CA ALA A 220 11.53 -11.85 24.35
C ALA A 220 12.68 -12.69 24.93
N ASP A 221 13.52 -13.31 24.08
CA ASP A 221 14.68 -14.06 24.53
C ASP A 221 15.74 -13.14 25.17
N LEU A 222 16.04 -12.00 24.54
CA LEU A 222 16.93 -10.99 25.11
C LEU A 222 16.43 -10.47 26.48
N ASP A 223 15.13 -10.24 26.61
CA ASP A 223 14.52 -9.82 27.87
C ASP A 223 14.63 -10.92 28.94
N LYS A 224 14.35 -12.18 28.56
CA LYS A 224 14.51 -13.34 29.45
C LYS A 224 15.95 -13.51 29.94
N GLN A 225 16.94 -13.37 29.05
CA GLN A 225 18.35 -13.43 29.39
C GLN A 225 18.73 -12.33 30.39
N ARG A 226 18.34 -11.08 30.11
CA ARG A 226 18.59 -9.94 31.02
C ARG A 226 17.88 -10.11 32.36
N GLY A 227 16.66 -10.63 32.38
CA GLY A 227 15.91 -10.95 33.59
C GLY A 227 16.57 -12.04 34.42
N ALA A 228 17.20 -13.04 33.79
CA ALA A 228 17.99 -14.05 34.49
C ALA A 228 19.26 -13.47 35.13
N VAL A 229 19.96 -12.57 34.42
CA VAL A 229 21.11 -11.84 34.98
C VAL A 229 20.70 -10.98 36.17
N LYS A 230 19.58 -10.25 36.04
CA LYS A 230 19.02 -9.44 37.13
C LYS A 230 18.77 -10.27 38.39
N ARG A 231 18.08 -11.41 38.27
CA ARG A 231 17.81 -12.30 39.41
C ARG A 231 19.09 -12.78 40.09
N ARG A 232 20.09 -13.21 39.32
CA ARG A 232 21.40 -13.59 39.89
C ARG A 232 22.04 -12.43 40.67
N LYS A 233 21.98 -11.20 40.15
CA LYS A 233 22.50 -10.02 40.84
C LYS A 233 21.70 -9.66 42.09
N GLU A 234 20.37 -9.84 42.07
CA GLU A 234 19.53 -9.70 43.26
C GLU A 234 19.93 -10.68 44.35
N ASP A 235 20.19 -11.95 44.00
CA ASP A 235 20.67 -12.97 44.95
C ASP A 235 22.05 -12.62 45.53
N LEU A 236 22.97 -12.10 44.70
CA LEU A 236 24.29 -11.65 45.15
C LEU A 236 24.20 -10.45 46.11
N VAL A 237 23.32 -9.50 45.82
CA VAL A 237 23.05 -8.36 46.70
C VAL A 237 22.47 -8.84 48.03
N ALA A 238 21.50 -9.75 48.01
CA ALA A 238 20.91 -10.29 49.23
C ALA A 238 21.96 -11.03 50.08
N ARG A 239 22.86 -11.81 49.46
CA ARG A 239 23.98 -12.47 50.15
C ARG A 239 24.97 -11.45 50.73
N ALA A 240 25.27 -10.37 50.02
CA ALA A 240 26.11 -9.28 50.53
C ALA A 240 25.46 -8.59 51.73
N GLU A 241 24.19 -8.20 51.61
CA GLU A 241 23.41 -7.56 52.68
C GLU A 241 23.32 -8.46 53.93
N ALA A 242 23.19 -9.78 53.78
CA ALA A 242 23.20 -10.71 54.91
C ALA A 242 24.55 -10.79 55.64
N LEU A 243 25.65 -10.44 54.99
CA LEU A 243 27.01 -10.47 55.54
C LEU A 243 27.45 -9.12 56.12
N GLN A 244 26.66 -8.05 55.95
CA GLN A 244 27.10 -6.68 56.25
C GLN A 244 27.39 -6.41 57.73
N ASP A 245 26.75 -7.15 58.64
CA ASP A 245 26.87 -7.03 60.09
C ASP A 245 27.75 -8.14 60.72
N SER A 246 28.38 -8.99 59.90
CA SER A 246 29.22 -10.09 60.39
C SER A 246 30.50 -9.57 61.04
N THR A 247 30.86 -10.11 62.20
CA THR A 247 32.12 -9.85 62.89
C THR A 247 33.22 -10.86 62.56
N ASP A 248 32.94 -11.87 61.74
CA ASP A 248 33.91 -12.85 61.26
C ASP A 248 34.75 -12.25 60.12
N TRP A 249 35.67 -11.35 60.50
CA TRP A 249 36.35 -10.41 59.59
C TRP A 249 37.12 -11.05 58.44
N ASN A 250 37.70 -12.23 58.65
CA ASN A 250 38.54 -12.89 57.64
C ASN A 250 37.71 -13.70 56.65
N GLU A 251 36.77 -14.50 57.15
CA GLU A 251 35.89 -15.33 56.31
C GLU A 251 34.94 -14.47 55.49
N THR A 252 34.32 -13.47 56.13
CA THR A 252 33.40 -12.55 55.46
C THR A 252 34.10 -11.72 54.38
N ALA A 253 35.35 -11.29 54.62
CA ALA A 253 36.13 -10.59 53.60
C ALA A 253 36.51 -11.50 52.41
N ARG A 254 36.64 -12.82 52.60
CA ARG A 254 36.80 -13.77 51.47
C ARG A 254 35.48 -13.91 50.71
N ALA A 255 34.36 -14.10 51.43
CA ALA A 255 33.04 -14.18 50.83
C ALA A 255 32.69 -12.93 49.98
N TYR A 256 33.01 -11.71 50.44
CA TYR A 256 32.82 -10.50 49.64
C TYR A 256 33.67 -10.46 48.36
N ARG A 257 34.89 -11.03 48.36
CA ARG A 257 35.71 -11.16 47.15
C ARG A 257 35.07 -12.13 46.17
N ASP A 258 34.56 -13.26 46.66
CA ASP A 258 33.88 -14.26 45.84
C ASP A 258 32.60 -13.69 45.24
N LEU A 259 31.78 -12.99 46.04
CA LEU A 259 30.58 -12.29 45.58
C LEU A 259 30.90 -11.26 44.50
N MET A 260 32.00 -10.52 44.62
CA MET A 260 32.44 -9.57 43.59
C MET A 260 32.91 -10.28 42.31
N SER A 261 33.50 -11.47 42.43
CA SER A 261 33.86 -12.32 41.29
C SER A 261 32.59 -12.82 40.58
N GLU A 262 31.63 -13.38 41.33
CA GLU A 262 30.32 -13.81 40.83
C GLU A 262 29.55 -12.66 40.18
N TRP A 263 29.60 -11.45 40.75
CA TRP A 263 28.98 -10.24 40.19
C TRP A 263 29.53 -9.88 38.82
N LYS A 264 30.87 -9.91 38.66
CA LYS A 264 31.52 -9.66 37.37
C LYS A 264 31.18 -10.75 36.34
N ALA A 265 31.07 -12.00 36.79
CA ALA A 265 30.73 -13.14 35.93
C ALA A 265 29.25 -13.18 35.54
N ALA A 266 28.35 -12.57 36.32
CA ALA A 266 26.90 -12.61 36.08
C ALA A 266 26.44 -11.88 34.80
N GLY A 267 27.28 -11.00 34.22
CA GLY A 267 26.95 -10.25 33.00
C GLY A 267 26.22 -8.93 33.27
N ARG A 268 25.41 -8.48 32.30
CA ARG A 268 24.68 -7.19 32.35
C ARG A 268 23.16 -7.41 32.26
N ALA A 269 22.41 -6.79 33.18
CA ALA A 269 20.97 -6.66 33.04
C ALA A 269 20.63 -5.32 32.35
N HIS A 270 19.37 -4.87 32.46
CA HIS A 270 19.02 -3.51 32.08
C HIS A 270 19.81 -2.50 32.90
N ARG A 271 20.31 -1.44 32.25
CA ARG A 271 21.20 -0.44 32.87
C ARG A 271 20.67 0.09 34.20
N ALA A 272 19.39 0.49 34.24
CA ALA A 272 18.77 1.02 35.45
C ALA A 272 18.71 0.00 36.61
N ASP A 273 18.51 -1.29 36.30
CA ASP A 273 18.52 -2.35 37.31
C ASP A 273 19.95 -2.64 37.79
N ASP A 274 20.92 -2.71 36.85
CA ASP A 274 22.34 -2.89 37.17
C ASP A 274 22.85 -1.78 38.10
N ASP A 275 22.56 -0.51 37.79
CA ASP A 275 22.98 0.65 38.57
C ASP A 275 22.40 0.61 39.99
N ARG A 276 21.09 0.29 40.12
CA ARG A 276 20.42 0.16 41.42
C ARG A 276 20.99 -0.97 42.26
N LEU A 277 21.17 -2.16 41.67
CA LEU A 277 21.68 -3.33 42.37
C LEU A 277 23.15 -3.14 42.76
N TRP A 278 23.94 -2.49 41.92
CA TRP A 278 25.33 -2.19 42.23
C TRP A 278 25.46 -1.25 43.43
N ALA A 279 24.65 -0.19 43.49
CA ALA A 279 24.65 0.73 44.62
C ALA A 279 24.35 0.02 45.95
N ARG A 280 23.37 -0.91 45.96
CA ARG A 280 23.05 -1.73 47.14
C ARG A 280 24.19 -2.67 47.53
N PHE A 281 24.76 -3.37 46.56
CA PHE A 281 25.91 -4.24 46.79
C PHE A 281 27.08 -3.48 47.43
N ARG A 282 27.39 -2.30 46.89
CA ARG A 282 28.44 -1.42 47.40
C ARG A 282 28.15 -0.89 48.78
N ALA A 283 26.91 -0.48 49.07
CA ALA A 283 26.53 -0.02 50.40
C ALA A 283 26.75 -1.11 51.47
N ALA A 284 26.34 -2.35 51.19
CA ALA A 284 26.58 -3.49 52.09
C ALA A 284 28.08 -3.77 52.29
N GLN A 285 28.85 -3.74 51.19
CA GLN A 285 30.30 -3.91 51.24
C GLN A 285 30.98 -2.80 52.06
N ASP A 286 30.63 -1.54 51.81
CA ASP A 286 31.21 -0.38 52.48
C ASP A 286 30.86 -0.38 53.98
N HIS A 287 29.66 -0.85 54.35
CA HIS A 287 29.27 -1.05 55.74
C HIS A 287 30.19 -2.05 56.48
N PHE A 288 30.36 -3.24 55.92
CA PHE A 288 31.18 -4.29 56.52
C PHE A 288 32.65 -3.87 56.67
N PHE A 289 33.26 -3.34 55.61
CA PHE A 289 34.67 -2.92 55.66
C PHE A 289 34.87 -1.70 56.56
N GLY A 290 33.90 -0.77 56.61
CA GLY A 290 33.91 0.34 57.56
C GLY A 290 33.91 -0.12 59.02
N ALA A 291 33.06 -1.12 59.35
CA ALA A 291 33.00 -1.71 60.69
C ALA A 291 34.29 -2.45 61.06
N LYS A 292 34.84 -3.24 60.13
CA LYS A 292 36.13 -3.93 60.29
C LYS A 292 37.28 -2.96 60.55
N ASP A 293 37.38 -1.89 59.77
CA ASP A 293 38.44 -0.89 59.91
C ASP A 293 38.31 -0.13 61.24
N ALA A 294 37.09 0.09 61.72
CA ALA A 294 36.85 0.65 63.06
C ALA A 294 37.30 -0.30 64.17
N ASP A 295 37.00 -1.61 64.07
CA ASP A 295 37.46 -2.61 65.04
C ASP A 295 38.98 -2.70 65.11
N ASN A 296 39.66 -2.72 63.95
CA ASN A 296 41.11 -2.72 63.89
C ASN A 296 41.72 -1.47 64.56
N ARG A 297 41.19 -0.27 64.25
CA ARG A 297 41.65 0.97 64.89
C ARG A 297 41.51 0.96 66.41
N ARG A 298 40.43 0.37 66.96
CA ARG A 298 40.27 0.25 68.42
C ARG A 298 41.33 -0.67 69.02
N LYS A 299 41.54 -1.84 68.41
CA LYS A 299 42.56 -2.80 68.86
C LYS A 299 43.95 -2.18 68.83
N ASP A 300 44.31 -1.50 67.75
CA ASP A 300 45.61 -0.83 67.63
C ASP A 300 45.80 0.24 68.74
N ALA A 301 44.77 1.04 69.04
CA ALA A 301 44.83 2.02 70.13
C ALA A 301 44.98 1.39 71.53
N GLU A 302 44.35 0.22 71.77
CA GLU A 302 44.51 -0.53 73.03
C GLU A 302 45.92 -1.13 73.21
N PHE A 303 46.67 -1.34 72.12
CA PHE A 303 48.06 -1.83 72.19
C PHE A 303 49.10 -0.71 72.32
N GLU A 304 48.72 0.55 72.09
CA GLU A 304 49.59 1.73 72.22
C GLU A 304 49.53 2.40 73.61
N GLU A 305 48.59 2.00 74.47
CA GLU A 305 48.40 2.45 75.87
C GLU A 305 49.04 1.47 76.88
#